data_AF-A0AAP6B700-F1
#
_entry.id   AF-A0AAP6B700-F1
#
_cell.length_a   1.000
_cell.length_b   1.000
_cell.length_c   1.000
_cell.angle_alpha   90.00
_cell.angle_beta   90.00
_cell.angle_gamma   90.00
#
_symmetry.space_group_name_H-M   'P 1'
#
loop_
_entity.id
_entity.type
_entity.pdbx_description
1 polymer ?
#
loop_
_entity_poly.entity_id
_entity_poly.type
_entity_poly.pdbx_seq_one_letter_code
_entity_poly.pdbx_strand_id
1 'polypeptide(L)'
;MSTGVIVVLIVVGVLVVAAAGFLGVRRTQGGGSLKRRFGPEYGRAVARHDGDVRAAERELTALLERHGGLQERPLEAGEQEKFQERWRAAQERFVESPREAAAEVDQLLGELAGTRGYPRAEDFDEQVAALAVHHAGHVDGYRHVRHVVGEGGEDTEDARKAVLEARALFRELVGEPKALARTASRDTEKARARRVPAVLQRIQAK
;
A
#
# COMPACT_ATOMS: atom_id res chain seq x y z
N MET A 1 -48.20 -14.33 17.95
CA MET A 1 -46.99 -14.10 17.13
C MET A 1 -45.80 -14.06 18.07
N SER A 2 -45.03 -15.14 18.15
CA SER A 2 -43.95 -15.29 19.13
C SER A 2 -42.87 -14.25 18.89
N THR A 3 -42.42 -13.57 19.94
CA THR A 3 -41.39 -12.51 19.92
C THR A 3 -40.14 -12.93 19.14
N GLY A 4 -39.80 -14.22 19.13
CA GLY A 4 -38.71 -14.78 18.34
C GLY A 4 -38.86 -14.62 16.82
N VAL A 5 -40.08 -14.67 16.27
CA VAL A 5 -40.32 -14.50 14.82
C VAL A 5 -40.07 -13.06 14.40
N ILE A 6 -40.41 -12.09 15.26
CA ILE A 6 -40.19 -10.66 15.01
C ILE A 6 -38.70 -10.33 15.04
N VAL A 7 -37.96 -10.89 16.00
CA VAL A 7 -36.50 -10.68 16.10
C VAL A 7 -35.76 -11.24 14.88
N VAL A 8 -36.13 -12.44 14.41
CA VAL A 8 -35.52 -13.05 13.22
C VAL A 8 -35.77 -12.20 11.96
N LEU A 9 -36.99 -11.67 11.78
CA LEU A 9 -37.32 -10.81 10.64
C LEU A 9 -36.52 -9.50 10.63
N ILE A 10 -36.30 -8.90 11.80
CA ILE A 10 -35.50 -7.67 11.92
C ILE A 10 -34.03 -7.94 11.59
N VAL A 11 -33.46 -9.05 12.10
CA VAL A 11 -32.07 -9.43 11.81
C VAL A 11 -31.87 -9.71 10.32
N VAL A 12 -32.80 -10.43 9.69
CA VAL A 12 -32.77 -10.69 8.23
C VAL A 12 -32.92 -9.38 7.45
N GLY A 13 -33.81 -8.48 7.85
CA GLY A 13 -33.97 -7.17 7.22
C GLY A 13 -32.70 -6.31 7.29
N VAL A 14 -32.04 -6.25 8.45
CA VAL A 14 -30.77 -5.53 8.61
C VAL A 14 -29.66 -6.14 7.78
N LEU A 15 -29.57 -7.48 7.71
CA LEU A 15 -28.60 -8.17 6.86
C LEU A 15 -28.84 -7.90 5.37
N VAL A 16 -30.10 -7.85 4.92
CA VAL A 16 -30.45 -7.52 3.53
C VAL A 16 -30.13 -6.06 3.20
N VAL A 17 -30.39 -5.12 4.11
CA VAL A 17 -30.04 -3.69 3.92
C VAL A 17 -28.53 -3.48 3.95
N ALA A 18 -27.80 -4.20 4.81
CA ALA A 18 -26.33 -4.16 4.84
C ALA A 18 -25.72 -4.74 3.56
N ALA A 19 -26.25 -5.88 3.06
CA ALA A 19 -25.83 -6.49 1.81
C ALA A 19 -26.18 -5.61 0.60
N ALA A 20 -27.36 -4.99 0.58
CA ALA A 20 -27.78 -4.05 -0.46
C ALA A 20 -26.97 -2.75 -0.44
N GLY A 21 -26.56 -2.26 0.73
CA GLY A 21 -25.65 -1.13 0.87
C GLY A 21 -24.25 -1.43 0.33
N PHE A 22 -23.75 -2.65 0.52
CA PHE A 22 -22.47 -3.10 -0.03
C PHE A 22 -22.52 -3.30 -1.56
N LEU A 23 -23.65 -3.73 -2.11
CA LEU A 23 -23.87 -3.84 -3.56
C LEU A 23 -24.22 -2.51 -4.24
N GLY A 24 -24.86 -1.57 -3.54
CA GLY A 24 -25.33 -0.29 -4.07
C GLY A 24 -24.22 0.72 -4.40
N VAL A 25 -23.05 0.58 -3.78
CA VAL A 25 -21.84 1.36 -4.12
C VAL A 25 -21.23 0.95 -5.46
N ARG A 26 -21.64 -0.20 -6.04
CA ARG A 26 -20.98 -0.78 -7.23
C ARG A 26 -21.43 -0.24 -8.59
N ARG A 27 -22.38 0.70 -8.73
CA ARG A 27 -22.96 0.99 -10.07
C ARG A 27 -22.70 2.35 -10.72
N THR A 28 -22.12 3.36 -10.07
CA THR A 28 -22.05 4.69 -10.73
C THR A 28 -20.82 5.57 -10.44
N GLN A 29 -19.73 5.05 -9.87
CA GLN A 29 -18.53 5.88 -9.55
C GLN A 29 -17.16 5.28 -9.91
N GLY A 30 -17.10 4.34 -10.86
CA GLY A 30 -15.92 3.48 -11.08
C GLY A 30 -14.63 4.20 -11.50
N GLY A 31 -14.65 5.07 -12.51
CA GLY A 31 -13.39 5.59 -13.08
C GLY A 31 -12.66 6.61 -12.21
N GLY A 32 -13.38 7.51 -11.54
CA GLY A 32 -12.76 8.56 -10.72
C GLY A 32 -12.09 8.01 -9.45
N SER A 33 -12.66 6.97 -8.85
CA SER A 33 -12.10 6.33 -7.66
C SER A 33 -10.89 5.46 -7.99
N LEU A 34 -10.93 4.70 -9.09
CA LEU A 34 -9.80 3.90 -9.57
C LEU A 34 -8.63 4.78 -10.01
N LYS A 35 -8.88 5.82 -10.82
CA LYS A 35 -7.82 6.75 -11.23
C LYS A 35 -7.16 7.44 -10.05
N ARG A 36 -7.92 7.82 -9.01
CA ARG A 36 -7.37 8.41 -7.78
C ARG A 36 -6.55 7.41 -6.96
N ARG A 37 -6.96 6.15 -6.89
CA ARG A 37 -6.28 5.11 -6.10
C ARG A 37 -5.02 4.59 -6.78
N PHE A 38 -5.10 4.30 -8.07
CA PHE A 38 -4.02 3.72 -8.86
C PHE A 38 -3.08 4.79 -9.44
N GLY A 39 -3.53 6.04 -9.58
CA GLY A 39 -2.68 7.14 -10.04
C GLY A 39 -1.97 6.79 -11.37
N PRO A 40 -0.63 6.76 -11.43
CA PRO A 40 0.13 6.36 -12.62
C PRO A 40 -0.23 4.97 -13.17
N GLU A 41 -0.56 4.01 -12.29
CA GLU A 41 -0.96 2.65 -12.69
C GLU A 41 -2.22 2.64 -13.56
N TYR A 42 -3.12 3.60 -13.35
CA TYR A 42 -4.32 3.74 -14.20
C TYR A 42 -3.93 4.09 -15.63
N GLY A 43 -3.04 5.06 -15.81
CA GLY A 43 -2.54 5.46 -17.12
C GLY A 43 -1.85 4.29 -17.84
N ARG A 44 -1.03 3.52 -17.11
CA ARG A 44 -0.38 2.33 -17.67
C ARG A 44 -1.36 1.22 -18.03
N ALA A 45 -2.38 0.96 -17.22
CA ALA A 45 -3.41 -0.03 -17.56
C ALA A 45 -4.15 0.38 -18.84
N VAL A 46 -4.53 1.65 -18.97
CA VAL A 46 -5.17 2.17 -20.20
C VAL A 46 -4.26 2.04 -21.41
N ALA A 47 -2.97 2.37 -21.27
CA ALA A 47 -1.99 2.23 -22.35
C ALA A 47 -1.80 0.77 -22.78
N ARG A 48 -1.79 -0.18 -21.84
CA ARG A 48 -1.69 -1.62 -22.13
C ARG A 48 -2.90 -2.20 -22.87
N HIS A 49 -4.06 -1.55 -22.76
CA HIS A 49 -5.28 -1.93 -23.45
C HIS A 49 -5.58 -1.02 -24.66
N ASP A 50 -4.55 -0.46 -25.29
CA ASP A 50 -4.66 0.38 -26.49
C ASP A 50 -5.65 1.56 -26.34
N GLY A 51 -5.78 2.10 -25.12
CA GLY A 51 -6.72 3.17 -24.81
C GLY A 51 -8.13 2.71 -24.41
N ASP A 52 -8.42 1.40 -24.38
CA ASP A 52 -9.69 0.88 -23.86
C ASP A 52 -9.75 1.03 -22.32
N VAL A 53 -10.34 2.14 -21.91
CA VAL A 53 -10.59 2.47 -20.51
C VAL A 53 -11.42 1.40 -19.80
N ARG A 54 -12.41 0.78 -20.48
CA ARG A 54 -13.26 -0.22 -19.83
C ARG A 54 -12.49 -1.50 -19.55
N ALA A 55 -11.61 -1.92 -20.46
CA ALA A 55 -10.74 -3.07 -20.24
C ALA A 55 -9.76 -2.82 -19.08
N ALA A 56 -9.12 -1.63 -19.06
CA ALA A 56 -8.23 -1.23 -17.99
C ALA A 56 -8.94 -1.20 -16.62
N GLU A 57 -10.12 -0.59 -16.52
CA GLU A 57 -10.88 -0.54 -15.27
C GLU A 57 -11.31 -1.93 -14.79
N ARG A 58 -11.66 -2.86 -15.70
CA ARG A 58 -11.96 -4.25 -15.34
C ARG A 58 -10.74 -4.95 -14.74
N GLU A 59 -9.58 -4.78 -15.36
CA GLU A 59 -8.32 -5.35 -14.85
C GLU A 59 -7.97 -4.79 -13.46
N LEU A 60 -7.97 -3.47 -13.30
CA LEU A 60 -7.67 -2.83 -12.02
C LEU A 60 -8.66 -3.24 -10.93
N THR A 61 -9.94 -3.39 -11.28
CA THR A 61 -10.95 -3.91 -10.35
C THR A 61 -10.63 -5.34 -9.93
N ALA A 62 -10.28 -6.22 -10.88
CA ALA A 62 -9.89 -7.59 -10.57
C ALA A 62 -8.63 -7.64 -9.67
N LEU A 63 -7.67 -6.74 -9.89
CA LEU A 63 -6.49 -6.59 -9.01
C LEU A 63 -6.88 -6.17 -7.60
N LEU A 64 -7.81 -5.22 -7.45
CA LEU A 64 -8.33 -4.83 -6.14
C LEU A 64 -9.06 -5.97 -5.44
N GLU A 65 -9.83 -6.77 -6.19
CA GLU A 65 -10.54 -7.91 -5.61
C GLU A 65 -9.58 -9.00 -5.13
N ARG A 66 -8.47 -9.24 -5.86
CA ARG A 66 -7.45 -10.23 -5.46
C ARG A 66 -6.55 -9.75 -4.32
N HIS A 67 -6.04 -8.51 -4.39
CA HIS A 67 -4.97 -8.04 -3.50
C HIS A 67 -5.39 -6.94 -2.54
N GLY A 68 -6.57 -6.35 -2.69
CA GLY A 68 -7.02 -5.22 -1.88
C GLY A 68 -7.23 -5.55 -0.40
N GLY A 69 -7.42 -6.82 -0.07
CA GLY A 69 -7.52 -7.31 1.31
C GLY A 69 -6.18 -7.63 1.98
N LEU A 70 -5.07 -7.60 1.23
CA LEU A 70 -3.73 -7.90 1.76
C LEU A 70 -3.39 -6.92 2.90
N GLN A 71 -2.96 -7.47 4.03
CA GLN A 71 -2.52 -6.69 5.19
C GLN A 71 -0.99 -6.73 5.24
N GLU A 72 -0.37 -5.56 5.16
CA GLU A 72 1.08 -5.44 5.30
C GLU A 72 1.52 -5.84 6.71
N ARG A 73 2.47 -6.78 6.78
CA ARG A 73 3.11 -7.18 8.04
C ARG A 73 4.07 -6.07 8.48
N PRO A 74 3.97 -5.56 9.73
CA PRO A 74 4.97 -4.63 10.23
C PRO A 74 6.34 -5.33 10.32
N LEU A 75 7.40 -4.60 10.01
CA LEU A 75 8.77 -5.08 10.19
C LEU A 75 9.22 -4.85 11.62
N GLU A 76 9.91 -5.83 12.20
CA GLU A 76 10.62 -5.65 13.46
C GLU A 76 11.80 -4.68 13.29
N ALA A 77 12.21 -4.01 14.37
CA ALA A 77 13.29 -3.01 14.31
C ALA A 77 14.60 -3.58 13.71
N GLY A 78 14.95 -4.82 14.06
CA GLY A 78 16.14 -5.48 13.51
C GLY A 78 16.00 -5.85 12.03
N GLU A 79 14.79 -6.20 11.56
CA GLU A 79 14.54 -6.41 10.13
C GLU A 79 14.69 -5.08 9.38
N GLN A 80 14.10 -3.99 9.89
CA GLN A 80 14.21 -2.66 9.29
C GLN A 80 15.66 -2.21 9.16
N GLU A 81 16.45 -2.34 10.22
CA GLU A 81 17.88 -2.00 10.24
C GLU A 81 18.65 -2.80 9.18
N LYS A 82 18.45 -4.11 9.14
CA LYS A 82 19.08 -4.99 8.13
C LYS A 82 18.74 -4.56 6.70
N PHE A 83 17.49 -4.23 6.41
CA PHE A 83 17.09 -3.76 5.07
C PHE A 83 17.71 -2.40 4.74
N GLN A 84 17.82 -1.49 5.70
CA GLN A 84 18.47 -0.18 5.53
C GLN A 84 19.97 -0.31 5.28
N GLU A 85 20.65 -1.19 6.01
CA GLU A 85 22.08 -1.47 5.82
C GLU A 85 22.35 -2.05 4.43
N ARG A 86 21.55 -3.03 4.00
CA ARG A 86 21.66 -3.60 2.65
C ARG A 86 21.39 -2.57 1.56
N TRP A 87 20.39 -1.70 1.76
CA TRP A 87 20.15 -0.58 0.84
C TRP A 87 21.38 0.32 0.73
N ARG A 88 21.99 0.71 1.87
CA ARG A 88 23.20 1.55 1.89
C ARG A 88 24.37 0.86 1.20
N ALA A 89 24.59 -0.43 1.47
CA ALA A 89 25.66 -1.20 0.84
C ALA A 89 25.50 -1.27 -0.69
N ALA A 90 24.28 -1.46 -1.19
CA ALA A 90 24.01 -1.41 -2.63
C ALA A 90 24.31 -0.02 -3.22
N GLN A 91 23.98 1.06 -2.51
CA GLN A 91 24.31 2.43 -2.95
C GLN A 91 25.83 2.69 -2.99
N GLU A 92 26.60 2.16 -2.04
CA GLU A 92 28.06 2.27 -2.02
C GLU A 92 28.68 1.50 -3.20
N ARG A 93 28.22 0.26 -3.43
CA ARG A 93 28.65 -0.57 -4.57
C ARG A 93 28.31 0.05 -5.91
N PHE A 94 27.27 0.88 -6.00
CA PHE A 94 26.86 1.53 -7.24
C PHE A 94 27.99 2.34 -7.88
N VAL A 95 28.90 2.92 -7.09
CA VAL A 95 30.03 3.70 -7.60
C VAL A 95 30.98 2.84 -8.44
N GLU A 96 31.20 1.60 -8.01
CA GLU A 96 32.13 0.67 -8.65
C GLU A 96 31.43 -0.19 -9.70
N SER A 97 30.20 -0.62 -9.42
CA SER A 97 29.46 -1.59 -10.22
C SER A 97 27.96 -1.27 -10.23
N PRO A 98 27.52 -0.30 -11.08
CA PRO A 98 26.13 0.13 -11.18
C PRO A 98 25.13 -1.00 -11.42
N ARG A 99 25.47 -1.95 -12.30
CA ARG A 99 24.58 -3.08 -12.64
C ARG A 99 24.43 -4.07 -11.50
N GLU A 100 25.52 -4.40 -10.81
CA GLU A 100 25.47 -5.30 -9.65
C GLU A 100 24.67 -4.67 -8.51
N ALA A 101 24.88 -3.37 -8.26
CA ALA A 101 24.08 -2.62 -7.30
C ALA A 101 22.59 -2.61 -7.66
N ALA A 102 22.23 -2.47 -8.94
CA ALA A 102 20.83 -2.55 -9.38
C ALA A 102 20.24 -3.96 -9.17
N ALA A 103 21.00 -5.03 -9.42
CA ALA A 103 20.58 -6.40 -9.16
C ALA A 103 20.41 -6.66 -7.65
N GLU A 104 21.25 -6.09 -6.80
CA GLU A 104 21.06 -6.15 -5.35
C GLU A 104 19.82 -5.41 -4.88
N VAL A 105 19.52 -4.25 -5.47
CA VAL A 105 18.28 -3.51 -5.20
C VAL A 105 17.05 -4.33 -5.64
N ASP A 106 17.12 -5.00 -6.78
CA ASP A 106 16.05 -5.88 -7.27
C ASP A 106 15.73 -7.00 -6.27
N GLN A 107 16.77 -7.73 -5.83
CA GLN A 107 16.65 -8.79 -4.83
C GLN A 107 16.15 -8.25 -3.48
N LEU A 108 16.70 -7.13 -3.04
CA LEU A 108 16.33 -6.48 -1.79
C LEU A 108 14.86 -6.10 -1.75
N LEU A 109 14.34 -5.49 -2.83
CA LEU A 109 12.93 -5.10 -2.93
C LEU A 109 12.00 -6.31 -2.95
N GLY A 110 12.37 -7.36 -3.69
CA GLY A 110 11.59 -8.60 -3.75
C GLY A 110 11.50 -9.30 -2.39
N GLU A 111 12.61 -9.39 -1.67
CA GLU A 111 12.67 -9.93 -0.31
C GLU A 111 11.89 -9.07 0.69
N LEU A 112 12.05 -7.74 0.62
CA LEU A 112 11.37 -6.81 1.50
C LEU A 112 9.85 -6.87 1.31
N ALA A 113 9.37 -6.91 0.06
CA ALA A 113 7.96 -7.09 -0.25
C ALA A 113 7.43 -8.43 0.29
N GLY A 114 8.15 -9.54 0.07
CA GLY A 114 7.78 -10.84 0.63
C GLY A 114 7.72 -10.82 2.17
N THR A 115 8.68 -10.15 2.81
CA THR A 115 8.74 -9.97 4.27
C THR A 115 7.56 -9.14 4.79
N ARG A 116 7.05 -8.21 3.98
CA ARG A 116 5.84 -7.42 4.24
C ARG A 116 4.54 -8.19 3.96
N GLY A 117 4.60 -9.42 3.45
CA GLY A 117 3.44 -10.27 3.19
C GLY A 117 2.91 -10.21 1.75
N TYR A 118 3.64 -9.58 0.83
CA TYR A 118 3.34 -9.63 -0.61
C TYR A 118 3.69 -11.00 -1.21
N PRO A 119 3.17 -11.34 -2.40
CA PRO A 119 3.59 -12.53 -3.15
C PRO A 119 5.12 -12.60 -3.26
N ARG A 120 5.67 -13.82 -3.39
CA ARG A 120 7.12 -14.01 -3.41
C ARG A 120 7.74 -13.48 -4.70
N ALA A 121 9.02 -13.12 -4.64
CA ALA A 121 9.76 -12.51 -5.74
C ALA A 121 9.97 -13.44 -6.95
N GLU A 122 9.75 -14.75 -6.81
CA GLU A 122 9.79 -15.68 -7.94
C GLU A 122 8.67 -15.41 -8.96
N ASP A 123 7.54 -14.86 -8.50
CA ASP A 123 6.44 -14.41 -9.34
C ASP A 123 6.39 -12.88 -9.35
N PHE A 124 7.31 -12.29 -10.11
CA PHE A 124 7.49 -10.83 -10.17
C PHE A 124 6.23 -10.10 -10.60
N ASP A 125 5.53 -10.62 -11.61
CA ASP A 125 4.34 -9.98 -12.15
C ASP A 125 3.22 -9.95 -11.10
N GLU A 126 3.00 -11.06 -10.38
CA GLU A 126 2.01 -11.11 -9.30
C GLU A 126 2.42 -10.25 -8.11
N GLN A 127 3.71 -10.23 -7.74
CA GLN A 127 4.23 -9.38 -6.67
C GLN A 127 4.03 -7.89 -7.00
N VAL A 128 4.36 -7.48 -8.22
CA VAL A 128 4.17 -6.11 -8.72
C VAL A 128 2.70 -5.75 -8.82
N ALA A 129 1.85 -6.68 -9.25
CA ALA A 129 0.40 -6.49 -9.30
C ALA A 129 -0.19 -6.23 -7.90
N ALA A 130 0.27 -6.98 -6.89
CA ALA A 130 -0.11 -6.76 -5.51
C ALA A 130 0.44 -5.43 -4.96
N LEU A 131 1.71 -5.09 -5.24
CA LEU A 131 2.31 -3.82 -4.85
C LEU A 131 1.60 -2.63 -5.51
N ALA A 132 1.15 -2.74 -6.77
CA ALA A 132 0.42 -1.69 -7.47
C ALA A 132 -0.91 -1.31 -6.79
N VAL A 133 -1.53 -2.24 -6.05
CA VAL A 133 -2.78 -1.99 -5.32
C VAL A 133 -2.60 -1.11 -4.08
N HIS A 134 -1.42 -1.18 -3.44
CA HIS A 134 -1.11 -0.53 -2.16
C HIS A 134 -0.09 0.61 -2.29
N HIS A 135 0.84 0.49 -3.22
CA HIS A 135 1.98 1.39 -3.48
C HIS A 135 2.02 1.87 -4.94
N ALA A 136 0.84 2.16 -5.51
CA ALA A 136 0.67 2.51 -6.92
C ALA A 136 1.56 3.66 -7.41
N GLY A 137 1.91 4.61 -6.53
CA GLY A 137 2.76 5.75 -6.87
C GLY A 137 4.25 5.44 -7.00
N HIS A 138 4.70 4.26 -6.56
CA HIS A 138 6.12 3.96 -6.38
C HIS A 138 6.60 2.64 -6.98
N VAL A 139 5.67 1.73 -7.32
CA VAL A 139 6.00 0.42 -7.87
C VAL A 139 6.69 0.49 -9.25
N ASP A 140 6.59 1.61 -9.98
CA ASP A 140 7.32 1.81 -11.24
C ASP A 140 8.83 1.80 -11.10
N GLY A 141 9.36 2.33 -10.00
CA GLY A 141 10.80 2.26 -9.75
C GLY A 141 11.28 0.81 -9.67
N TYR A 142 10.44 -0.10 -9.14
CA TYR A 142 10.78 -1.51 -9.10
C TYR A 142 10.74 -2.17 -10.48
N ARG A 143 9.73 -1.85 -11.30
CA ARG A 143 9.68 -2.31 -12.70
C ARG A 143 10.91 -1.87 -13.50
N HIS A 144 11.34 -0.62 -13.30
CA HIS A 144 12.50 -0.08 -13.99
C HIS A 144 13.79 -0.79 -13.57
N VAL A 145 13.98 -1.06 -12.27
CA VAL A 145 15.11 -1.88 -11.80
C VAL A 145 15.10 -3.27 -12.43
N ARG A 146 13.95 -3.96 -12.43
CA ARG A 146 13.83 -5.30 -13.04
C ARG A 146 14.18 -5.31 -14.53
N HIS A 147 13.75 -4.29 -15.27
CA HIS A 147 14.05 -4.14 -16.69
C HIS A 147 15.55 -3.96 -16.93
N VAL A 148 16.22 -3.07 -16.18
CA VAL A 148 17.68 -2.86 -16.28
C VAL A 148 18.46 -4.14 -15.97
N VAL A 149 18.02 -4.93 -14.99
CA VAL A 149 18.68 -6.18 -14.59
C VAL A 149 18.44 -7.31 -15.60
N GLY A 150 17.23 -7.43 -16.15
CA GLY A 150 16.81 -8.55 -16.99
C GLY A 150 17.15 -8.41 -18.48
N GLU A 151 16.91 -7.24 -19.07
CA GLU A 151 17.13 -7.00 -20.51
C GLU A 151 18.46 -6.30 -20.79
N GLY A 152 19.27 -6.08 -19.75
CA GLY A 152 20.60 -5.48 -19.84
C GLY A 152 20.51 -4.00 -20.21
N GLY A 153 20.12 -3.15 -19.25
CA GLY A 153 20.22 -1.70 -19.43
C GLY A 153 21.62 -1.34 -19.91
N GLU A 154 21.72 -0.82 -21.14
CA GLU A 154 22.99 -0.65 -21.84
C GLU A 154 23.89 0.37 -21.13
N ASP A 155 23.29 1.33 -20.41
CA ASP A 155 23.97 2.46 -19.77
C ASP A 155 23.92 2.44 -18.24
N THR A 156 25.02 2.87 -17.64
CA THR A 156 25.18 3.16 -16.20
C THR A 156 24.21 4.24 -15.70
N GLU A 157 23.81 5.18 -16.56
CA GLU A 157 22.84 6.23 -16.23
C GLU A 157 21.43 5.67 -16.03
N ASP A 158 21.03 4.68 -16.82
CA ASP A 158 19.72 4.03 -16.66
C ASP A 158 19.66 3.25 -15.34
N ALA A 159 20.74 2.54 -15.00
CA ALA A 159 20.85 1.89 -13.68
C ALA A 159 20.75 2.90 -12.54
N ARG A 160 21.36 4.09 -12.68
CA ARG A 160 21.27 5.16 -11.67
C ARG A 160 19.84 5.62 -11.50
N LYS A 161 19.16 5.90 -12.62
CA LYS A 161 17.78 6.36 -12.62
C LYS A 161 16.84 5.32 -12.00
N ALA A 162 16.99 4.05 -12.37
CA ALA A 162 16.19 2.95 -11.83
C ALA A 162 16.33 2.84 -10.30
N VAL A 163 17.57 2.84 -9.78
CA VAL A 163 17.82 2.77 -8.33
C VAL A 163 17.25 4.00 -7.59
N LEU A 164 17.34 5.18 -8.19
CA LEU A 164 16.76 6.41 -7.61
C LEU A 164 15.23 6.33 -7.53
N GLU A 165 14.56 5.87 -8.58
CA GLU A 165 13.10 5.70 -8.62
C GLU A 165 12.64 4.62 -7.62
N ALA A 166 13.38 3.51 -7.52
CA ALA A 166 13.14 2.42 -6.59
C ALA A 166 13.19 2.85 -5.11
N ARG A 167 13.95 3.90 -4.78
CA ARG A 167 14.09 4.41 -3.40
C ARG A 167 12.74 4.79 -2.77
N ALA A 168 11.80 5.27 -3.56
CA ALA A 168 10.49 5.65 -3.05
C ALA A 168 9.72 4.43 -2.52
N LEU A 169 9.70 3.33 -3.28
CA LEU A 169 9.07 2.09 -2.86
C LEU A 169 9.78 1.49 -1.64
N PHE A 170 11.12 1.47 -1.66
CA PHE A 170 11.91 0.98 -0.52
C PHE A 170 11.53 1.70 0.78
N ARG A 171 11.41 3.03 0.76
CA ARG A 171 11.04 3.81 1.96
C ARG A 171 9.66 3.47 2.50
N GLU A 172 8.68 3.24 1.62
CA GLU A 172 7.34 2.82 2.05
C GLU A 172 7.35 1.40 2.64
N LEU A 173 8.09 0.48 1.99
CA LEU A 173 8.20 -0.92 2.39
C LEU A 173 9.16 -1.18 3.55
N VAL A 174 10.09 -0.30 3.88
CA VAL A 174 10.83 -0.41 5.15
C VAL A 174 10.02 0.22 6.29
N GLY A 175 9.15 1.17 5.94
CA GLY A 175 8.18 1.78 6.84
C GLY A 175 8.82 2.87 7.70
N GLU A 176 8.67 4.13 7.28
CA GLU A 176 8.55 5.17 8.29
C GLU A 176 7.16 5.03 8.96
N PRO A 177 7.08 4.95 10.30
CA PRO A 177 5.91 4.47 11.02
C PRO A 177 4.70 5.41 10.86
N LYS A 178 3.82 5.13 9.89
CA LYS A 178 2.58 5.91 9.68
C LYS A 178 1.40 5.48 10.56
N ALA A 179 1.57 4.46 11.41
CA ALA A 179 0.48 3.85 12.18
C ALA A 179 0.56 4.04 13.71
N LEU A 180 1.76 4.21 14.30
CA LEU A 180 1.92 4.33 15.76
C LEU A 180 1.65 5.75 16.29
N ALA A 181 1.72 6.78 15.45
CA ALA A 181 1.41 8.16 15.87
C ALA A 181 -0.09 8.40 16.12
N ARG A 182 -0.99 7.63 15.49
CA ARG A 182 -2.46 7.81 15.61
C ARG A 182 -3.03 7.16 16.87
N THR A 183 -2.46 6.05 17.34
CA THR A 183 -2.83 5.41 18.61
C THR A 183 -2.24 6.17 19.79
N ALA A 184 -0.95 6.52 19.75
CA ALA A 184 -0.32 7.32 20.80
C ALA A 184 -0.99 8.69 20.98
N SER A 185 -1.37 9.37 19.90
CA SER A 185 -2.08 10.66 19.99
C SER A 185 -3.50 10.51 20.57
N ARG A 186 -4.24 9.46 20.21
CA ARG A 186 -5.58 9.18 20.78
C ARG A 186 -5.54 8.81 22.25
N ASP A 187 -4.51 8.06 22.68
CA ASP A 187 -4.35 7.69 24.09
C ASP A 187 -3.89 8.88 24.93
N THR A 188 -3.05 9.74 24.38
CA THR A 188 -2.64 11.00 25.03
C THR A 188 -3.80 12.00 25.11
N GLU A 189 -4.65 12.07 24.08
CA GLU A 189 -5.85 12.92 24.04
C GLU A 189 -6.93 12.42 25.02
N LYS A 190 -7.18 11.10 25.09
CA LYS A 190 -8.06 10.49 26.11
C LYS A 190 -7.53 10.68 27.54
N ALA A 191 -6.21 10.58 27.74
CA ALA A 191 -5.59 10.81 29.05
C ALA A 191 -5.68 12.28 29.48
N ARG A 192 -5.57 13.22 28.53
CA ARG A 192 -5.74 14.65 28.77
C ARG A 192 -7.20 15.02 29.07
N ALA A 193 -8.16 14.43 28.35
CA ALA A 193 -9.60 14.62 28.60
C ALA A 193 -10.06 14.07 29.96
N ARG A 194 -9.37 13.05 30.51
CA ARG A 194 -9.61 12.53 31.86
C ARG A 194 -8.98 13.35 32.99
N ARG A 195 -8.05 14.26 32.69
CA ARG A 195 -7.37 15.13 33.68
C ARG A 195 -7.91 16.57 33.70
N VAL A 196 -9.21 16.77 33.54
CA VAL A 196 -9.86 18.05 33.90
C VAL A 196 -10.57 17.86 35.24
N PRO A 197 -9.94 18.19 36.39
CA PRO A 197 -10.66 18.27 37.65
C PRO A 197 -11.57 19.50 37.64
N ALA A 198 -12.79 19.31 38.14
CA ALA A 198 -13.78 20.34 38.37
C ALA A 198 -13.22 21.48 39.23
N VAL A 199 -12.73 22.54 38.59
CA VAL A 199 -12.45 23.83 39.25
C VAL A 199 -13.11 24.89 38.40
N LEU A 200 -14.41 25.09 38.60
CA LEU A 200 -15.13 26.35 38.39
C LEU A 200 -16.60 26.20 38.87
N GLN A 201 -16.79 25.89 40.15
CA GLN A 201 -18.02 26.23 40.87
C GLN A 201 -17.66 27.02 42.11
N ARG A 202 -17.37 28.33 41.97
CA ARG A 202 -17.33 29.23 43.12
C ARG A 202 -17.39 30.72 42.81
N ILE A 203 -18.22 31.20 41.87
CA ILE A 203 -18.62 32.62 41.87
C ILE A 203 -20.07 32.77 41.38
N GLN A 204 -21.03 32.41 42.22
CA GLN A 204 -22.36 33.03 42.25
C GLN A 204 -22.89 32.96 43.69
N ALA A 205 -22.44 33.92 44.50
CA ALA A 205 -23.07 34.28 45.76
C ALA A 205 -22.65 35.73 46.09
N LYS A 206 -23.35 36.69 45.49
CA LYS A 206 -23.70 37.96 46.12
C LYS A 206 -24.82 38.61 45.34
#